data_AF-A0A3B8ZFC2-F1
#
_entry.id   AF-A0A3B8ZFC2-F1
#
_cell.length_a   1.000
_cell.length_b   1.000
_cell.length_c   1.000
_cell.angle_alpha   90.00
_cell.angle_beta   90.00
_cell.angle_gamma   90.00
#
_symmetry.space_group_name_H-M   'P 1'
#
loop_
_entity.id
_entity.type
_entity.pdbx_description
1 polymer ?
#
loop_
_entity_poly.entity_id
_entity_poly.type
_entity_poly.pdbx_seq_one_letter_code
_entity_poly.pdbx_strand_id
1 'polypeptide(L)'
;MLCLAAISETLWQTWAYLTTGRVLAMIIGGAFALLAVVLLFAARTRWGHSKPLTKCIVLSILAHVWLLMYALGERRILPQGDLSGQQQRLQVVWEEADDPQEPTAQAPTWDQPANLADLLPLSQFESSTPLKSDPAAELLSEFSPTQLPDLPPEFLDQQKPETVNPMPSNPATPETKLAGVLAAEKATNAPPPPHKLGQVDTSAQLQQQTLQPLLTNDYQLRKQHNRLEIARAYGADEDTEAAVSAALSWLSGAQSVDGSWNAARFGAGTETRALGEDRHGTGGRADTGVSGLAMLALLSAGHTHTEGPYRDNVRRGLTYLMNAQMPSGDLSGPQQIGNERGVINARMYCHSIAMLALAEAYAMTRESALRDTLLRAAQFSINAQDARGGGWRYQPGDPGDLSLFGWKAMALGSIHRSGLTVPDQVHQRMRRFLDSCAAGKGGLARYRPGEGAPSETMTAEALACRVLLEHPISLDAQQEALQMIMQHLPGTATDNVYFWYYATLALFQLQDQNWQQWNQALKTRLLETQVPAYQSQAGSWNPDTLWGGYGGRVYSTAMSCLCLEVYYRYLPLYQRSQLAKTKSPGNF
;
A
#
# COMPACT_ATOMS: atom_id res chain seq x y z
N MET A 1 -24.68 -43.80 -52.26
CA MET A 1 -24.44 -43.41 -50.86
C MET A 1 -22.97 -43.10 -50.55
N LEU A 2 -21.99 -43.82 -51.11
CA LEU A 2 -20.56 -43.56 -50.84
C LEU A 2 -20.02 -42.21 -51.35
N CYS A 3 -20.55 -41.67 -52.45
CA CYS A 3 -20.13 -40.35 -52.98
C CYS A 3 -20.58 -39.17 -52.10
N LEU A 4 -21.71 -39.27 -51.40
CA LEU A 4 -22.22 -38.19 -50.54
C LEU A 4 -21.46 -38.12 -49.20
N ALA A 5 -20.99 -39.26 -48.70
CA ALA A 5 -20.18 -39.32 -47.48
C ALA A 5 -18.81 -38.65 -47.69
N ALA A 6 -18.13 -38.93 -48.80
CA ALA A 6 -16.83 -38.34 -49.12
C ALA A 6 -16.89 -36.81 -49.33
N ILE A 7 -17.99 -36.30 -49.90
CA ILE A 7 -18.22 -34.85 -50.04
C ILE A 7 -18.48 -34.22 -48.67
N SER A 8 -19.22 -34.90 -47.78
CA SER A 8 -19.47 -34.38 -46.43
C SER A 8 -18.19 -34.31 -45.59
N GLU A 9 -17.29 -35.28 -45.75
CA GLU A 9 -16.08 -35.39 -44.95
C GLU A 9 -15.02 -34.37 -45.40
N THR A 10 -14.90 -34.15 -46.71
CA THR A 10 -14.04 -33.09 -47.27
C THR A 10 -14.55 -31.69 -46.91
N LEU A 11 -15.87 -31.46 -46.94
CA LEU A 11 -16.48 -30.22 -46.45
C LEU A 11 -16.25 -30.00 -44.95
N TRP A 12 -16.24 -31.07 -44.16
CA TRP A 12 -16.05 -30.97 -42.72
C TRP A 12 -14.59 -30.75 -42.32
N GLN A 13 -13.65 -31.33 -43.05
CA GLN A 13 -12.23 -31.04 -42.88
C GLN A 13 -11.87 -29.62 -43.34
N THR A 14 -12.45 -29.12 -44.44
CA THR A 14 -12.26 -27.72 -44.85
C THR A 14 -12.91 -26.75 -43.87
N TRP A 15 -14.09 -27.06 -43.34
CA TRP A 15 -14.72 -26.26 -42.29
C TRP A 15 -13.88 -26.24 -41.00
N ALA A 16 -13.41 -27.41 -40.55
CA ALA A 16 -12.53 -27.51 -39.38
C ALA A 16 -11.25 -26.70 -39.57
N TYR A 17 -10.61 -26.79 -40.74
CA TYR A 17 -9.43 -26.00 -41.10
C TYR A 17 -9.72 -24.49 -41.10
N LEU A 18 -10.86 -24.05 -41.67
CA LEU A 18 -11.29 -22.65 -41.65
C LEU A 18 -11.59 -22.12 -40.23
N THR A 19 -12.03 -23.00 -39.33
CA THR A 19 -12.33 -22.66 -37.93
C THR A 19 -11.13 -22.80 -36.97
N THR A 20 -9.97 -23.27 -37.44
CA THR A 20 -8.76 -23.22 -36.60
C THR A 20 -8.37 -21.77 -36.31
N GLY A 21 -8.00 -21.49 -35.05
CA GLY A 21 -7.89 -20.11 -34.54
C GLY A 21 -6.97 -19.19 -35.34
N ARG A 22 -5.96 -19.73 -36.04
CA ARG A 22 -5.07 -18.95 -36.92
C ARG A 22 -5.72 -18.54 -38.24
N VAL A 23 -6.44 -19.45 -38.91
CA VAL A 23 -7.11 -19.14 -40.18
C VAL A 23 -8.29 -18.21 -39.95
N LEU A 24 -9.06 -18.46 -38.89
CA LEU A 24 -10.14 -17.58 -38.47
C LEU A 24 -9.63 -16.18 -38.11
N ALA A 25 -8.51 -16.07 -37.39
CA ALA A 25 -7.88 -14.78 -37.08
C ALA A 25 -7.39 -14.04 -38.34
N MET A 26 -6.85 -14.77 -39.33
CA MET A 26 -6.44 -14.17 -40.61
C MET A 26 -7.64 -13.67 -41.43
N ILE A 27 -8.74 -14.43 -41.48
CA ILE A 27 -9.98 -14.01 -42.17
C ILE A 27 -10.60 -12.80 -41.47
N ILE A 28 -10.67 -12.81 -40.14
CA ILE A 28 -11.18 -11.69 -39.34
C ILE A 28 -10.29 -10.45 -39.51
N GLY A 29 -8.97 -10.61 -39.44
CA GLY A 29 -8.01 -9.53 -39.67
C GLY A 29 -8.11 -8.93 -41.08
N GLY A 30 -8.27 -9.78 -42.10
CA GLY A 30 -8.50 -9.34 -43.48
C GLY A 30 -9.81 -8.57 -43.64
N ALA A 31 -10.88 -9.01 -42.99
CA ALA A 31 -12.17 -8.32 -43.00
C ALA A 31 -12.07 -6.94 -42.32
N PHE A 32 -11.32 -6.82 -41.21
CA PHE A 32 -11.06 -5.54 -40.55
C PHE A 32 -10.24 -4.58 -41.42
N ALA A 33 -9.20 -5.07 -42.09
CA ALA A 33 -8.40 -4.26 -43.00
C ALA A 33 -9.24 -3.74 -44.17
N LEU A 34 -10.08 -4.60 -44.77
CA LEU A 34 -10.99 -4.20 -45.84
C LEU A 34 -12.02 -3.18 -45.37
N LEU A 35 -12.64 -3.39 -44.20
CA LEU A 35 -13.60 -2.46 -43.62
C LEU A 35 -12.99 -1.09 -43.34
N ALA A 36 -11.76 -1.05 -42.81
CA ALA A 36 -11.03 0.19 -42.58
C ALA A 36 -10.76 0.94 -43.89
N VAL A 37 -10.36 0.24 -44.96
CA VAL A 37 -10.16 0.83 -46.29
C VAL A 37 -11.47 1.37 -46.88
N VAL A 38 -12.58 0.63 -46.74
CA VAL A 38 -13.90 1.07 -47.20
C VAL A 38 -14.38 2.30 -46.43
N LEU A 39 -14.21 2.35 -45.11
CA LEU A 39 -14.56 3.51 -44.29
C LEU A 39 -13.70 4.73 -44.64
N LEU A 40 -12.41 4.53 -44.91
CA LEU A 40 -11.47 5.58 -45.29
C LEU A 40 -11.77 6.15 -46.69
N PHE A 41 -12.20 5.30 -47.62
CA PHE A 41 -12.67 5.72 -48.95
C PHE A 41 -14.04 6.41 -48.90
N ALA A 42 -14.95 5.91 -48.06
CA ALA A 42 -16.26 6.54 -47.83
C ALA A 42 -16.13 7.92 -47.15
N ALA A 43 -15.13 8.10 -46.27
CA ALA A 43 -14.81 9.38 -45.65
C ALA A 43 -14.22 10.41 -46.64
N ARG A 44 -13.56 9.94 -47.72
CA ARG A 44 -12.96 10.79 -48.75
C ARG A 44 -13.85 11.11 -49.95
N THR A 45 -14.98 10.43 -50.10
CA THR A 45 -15.92 10.70 -51.21
C THR A 45 -17.01 11.67 -50.76
N ARG A 46 -17.57 12.47 -51.70
CA ARG A 46 -18.66 13.45 -51.43
C ARG A 46 -19.92 12.83 -50.81
N TRP A 47 -20.00 11.50 -50.72
CA TRP A 47 -21.04 10.74 -50.03
C TRP A 47 -20.92 10.78 -48.49
N GLY A 48 -19.78 11.24 -47.97
CA GLY A 48 -19.51 11.39 -46.52
C GLY A 48 -20.37 12.45 -45.81
N HIS A 49 -20.95 13.41 -46.55
CA HIS A 49 -21.60 14.59 -45.93
C HIS A 49 -23.10 14.48 -45.66
N SER A 50 -23.79 13.40 -46.04
CA SER A 50 -25.23 13.25 -45.75
C SER A 50 -25.49 12.26 -44.60
N LYS A 51 -26.24 12.73 -43.60
CA LYS A 51 -26.84 11.96 -42.49
C LYS A 51 -25.83 11.23 -41.56
N PRO A 52 -24.98 11.97 -40.81
CA PRO A 52 -24.01 11.38 -39.88
C PRO A 52 -24.67 10.58 -38.75
N LEU A 53 -25.84 11.02 -38.27
CA LEU A 53 -26.54 10.37 -37.15
C LEU A 53 -27.02 8.94 -37.50
N THR A 54 -27.62 8.77 -38.68
CA THR A 54 -28.08 7.44 -39.15
C THR A 54 -26.89 6.49 -39.32
N LYS A 55 -25.72 7.00 -39.72
CA LYS A 55 -24.50 6.21 -39.90
C LYS A 55 -23.90 5.77 -38.57
N CYS A 56 -23.86 6.64 -37.55
CA CYS A 56 -23.47 6.25 -36.19
C CYS A 56 -24.39 5.19 -35.58
N ILE A 57 -25.71 5.29 -35.84
CA ILE A 57 -26.67 4.30 -35.36
C ILE A 57 -26.44 2.94 -36.04
N VAL A 58 -26.24 2.91 -37.36
CA VAL A 58 -25.96 1.66 -38.10
C VAL A 58 -24.62 1.03 -37.66
N LEU A 59 -23.58 1.83 -37.47
CA LEU A 59 -22.28 1.38 -36.96
C LEU A 59 -22.38 0.85 -35.52
N SER A 60 -23.16 1.51 -34.66
CA SER A 60 -23.41 1.06 -33.29
C SER A 60 -24.15 -0.28 -33.28
N ILE A 61 -25.22 -0.42 -34.06
CA ILE A 61 -25.98 -1.68 -34.15
C ILE A 61 -25.08 -2.82 -34.66
N LEU A 62 -24.27 -2.57 -35.70
CA LEU A 62 -23.31 -3.55 -36.21
C LEU A 62 -22.29 -3.96 -35.14
N ALA A 63 -21.74 -3.02 -34.38
CA ALA A 63 -20.80 -3.31 -33.30
C ALA A 63 -21.42 -4.17 -32.20
N HIS A 64 -22.66 -3.90 -31.80
CA HIS A 64 -23.35 -4.66 -30.76
C HIS A 64 -23.75 -6.07 -31.22
N VAL A 65 -24.22 -6.22 -32.47
CA VAL A 65 -24.48 -7.54 -33.06
C VAL A 65 -23.20 -8.37 -33.13
N TRP A 66 -22.06 -7.73 -33.41
CA TRP A 66 -20.77 -8.41 -33.47
C TRP A 66 -20.25 -8.85 -32.10
N LEU A 67 -20.38 -7.99 -31.07
CA LEU A 67 -20.07 -8.34 -29.67
C LEU A 67 -20.97 -9.48 -29.16
N LEU A 68 -22.24 -9.50 -29.56
CA LEU A 68 -23.16 -10.58 -29.23
C LEU A 68 -22.73 -11.90 -29.89
N MET A 69 -22.31 -11.87 -31.16
CA MET A 69 -21.78 -13.06 -31.85
C MET A 69 -20.48 -13.57 -31.22
N TYR A 70 -19.59 -12.66 -30.79
CA TYR A 70 -18.36 -13.01 -30.07
C TYR A 70 -18.67 -13.69 -28.72
N ALA A 71 -19.55 -13.10 -27.92
CA ALA A 71 -19.96 -13.65 -26.62
C ALA A 71 -20.68 -15.01 -26.76
N LEU A 72 -21.45 -15.21 -27.83
CA LEU A 72 -22.10 -16.49 -28.13
C LEU A 72 -21.13 -17.53 -28.72
N GLY A 73 -20.04 -17.09 -29.36
CA GLY A 73 -18.99 -17.94 -29.93
C GLY A 73 -18.10 -18.61 -28.88
N GLU A 74 -17.84 -17.95 -27.75
CA GLU A 74 -17.01 -18.51 -26.66
C GLU A 74 -17.66 -19.73 -25.97
N ARG A 75 -18.99 -19.90 -26.07
CA ARG A 75 -19.68 -21.07 -25.50
C ARG A 75 -19.38 -22.41 -26.20
N ARG A 76 -18.59 -22.44 -27.27
CA ARG A 76 -18.25 -23.69 -28.00
C ARG A 76 -16.77 -24.07 -27.98
N ILE A 77 -15.89 -23.32 -27.29
CA ILE A 77 -14.43 -23.54 -27.33
C ILE A 77 -13.87 -24.10 -26.00
N LEU A 78 -14.68 -24.19 -24.95
CA LEU A 78 -14.30 -24.89 -23.72
C LEU A 78 -14.96 -26.29 -23.69
N PRO A 79 -14.21 -27.39 -23.50
CA PRO A 79 -14.81 -28.70 -23.29
C PRO A 79 -15.69 -28.61 -22.03
N GLN A 80 -16.97 -28.93 -22.18
CA GLN A 80 -17.79 -29.20 -21.00
C GLN A 80 -17.18 -30.42 -20.31
N GLY A 81 -16.67 -30.23 -19.09
CA GLY A 81 -16.27 -31.33 -18.24
C GLY A 81 -17.44 -32.30 -18.10
N ASP A 82 -17.18 -33.56 -18.43
CA ASP A 82 -18.10 -34.67 -18.23
C ASP A 82 -18.51 -34.73 -16.75
N LEU A 83 -19.81 -34.57 -16.49
CA LEU A 83 -20.41 -34.67 -15.16
C LEU A 83 -20.77 -36.12 -14.78
N SER A 84 -20.27 -37.12 -15.50
CA SER A 84 -20.31 -38.51 -15.07
C SER A 84 -19.02 -38.86 -14.32
N GLY A 85 -19.12 -39.00 -13.00
CA GLY A 85 -17.99 -39.25 -12.11
C GLY A 85 -17.31 -40.61 -12.29
N GLN A 86 -16.54 -40.79 -13.36
CA GLN A 86 -15.57 -41.87 -13.50
C GLN A 86 -14.15 -41.33 -13.49
N GLN A 87 -13.37 -41.72 -12.47
CA GLN A 87 -11.94 -41.45 -12.38
C GLN A 87 -11.20 -42.04 -13.59
N GLN A 88 -10.59 -41.19 -14.42
CA GLN A 88 -9.58 -41.63 -15.36
C GLN A 88 -8.19 -41.57 -14.71
N ARG A 89 -7.56 -42.74 -14.63
CA ARG A 89 -6.20 -42.97 -14.10
C ARG A 89 -5.22 -42.64 -15.23
N LEU A 90 -4.49 -41.53 -15.10
CA LEU A 90 -3.42 -41.19 -16.05
C LEU A 90 -2.22 -42.14 -15.85
N GLN A 91 -1.93 -42.95 -16.88
CA GLN A 91 -0.67 -43.67 -17.02
C GLN A 91 0.28 -42.81 -17.86
N VAL A 92 1.40 -42.39 -17.27
CA VAL A 92 2.50 -41.71 -17.98
C VAL A 92 3.47 -42.78 -18.44
N VAL A 93 3.66 -42.90 -19.77
CA VAL A 93 4.68 -43.73 -20.40
C VAL A 93 5.85 -42.82 -20.75
N TRP A 94 7.06 -43.15 -20.30
CA TRP A 94 8.29 -42.47 -20.69
C TRP A 94 8.92 -43.22 -21.86
N GLU A 95 9.27 -42.49 -22.93
CA GLU A 95 10.02 -43.00 -24.07
C GLU A 95 11.48 -42.54 -23.93
N GLU A 96 12.39 -43.51 -23.93
CA GLU A 96 13.81 -43.37 -23.63
C GLU A 96 14.57 -43.12 -24.95
N ALA A 97 15.32 -42.03 -25.04
CA ALA A 97 16.11 -41.67 -26.21
C ALA A 97 17.61 -41.77 -25.90
N ASP A 98 18.33 -42.49 -26.76
CA ASP A 98 19.75 -42.84 -26.68
C ASP A 98 20.70 -41.64 -26.53
N ASP A 99 21.74 -41.86 -25.72
CA ASP A 99 22.84 -40.97 -25.36
C ASP A 99 24.11 -41.29 -26.19
N PRO A 100 25.01 -40.30 -26.45
CA PRO A 100 26.43 -40.62 -26.57
C PRO A 100 27.35 -39.75 -25.69
N GLN A 101 27.89 -40.43 -24.67
CA GLN A 101 29.23 -40.36 -24.05
C GLN A 101 29.72 -39.08 -23.34
N GLU A 102 29.94 -39.23 -22.01
CA GLU A 102 30.74 -38.37 -21.12
C GLU A 102 32.27 -38.44 -21.36
N PRO A 103 33.07 -37.56 -20.71
CA PRO A 103 33.77 -38.05 -19.52
C PRO A 103 33.82 -37.10 -18.30
N THR A 104 33.30 -37.61 -17.17
CA THR A 104 33.88 -37.66 -15.81
C THR A 104 34.38 -36.41 -15.07
N ALA A 105 33.72 -36.10 -13.94
CA ALA A 105 34.38 -35.83 -12.65
C ALA A 105 33.40 -36.02 -11.47
N GLN A 106 33.75 -36.90 -10.52
CA GLN A 106 32.99 -37.29 -9.33
C GLN A 106 33.08 -36.28 -8.17
N ALA A 107 32.00 -36.14 -7.37
CA ALA A 107 31.96 -36.10 -5.88
C ALA A 107 30.50 -35.85 -5.38
N PRO A 108 30.15 -36.06 -4.09
CA PRO A 108 29.83 -37.33 -3.43
C PRO A 108 28.36 -37.44 -2.97
N THR A 109 27.94 -38.69 -2.73
CA THR A 109 26.65 -39.16 -2.21
C THR A 109 26.43 -38.84 -0.73
N TRP A 110 25.20 -38.46 -0.37
CA TRP A 110 24.68 -38.53 0.99
C TRP A 110 23.42 -39.41 1.03
N ASP A 111 23.47 -40.40 1.92
CA ASP A 111 22.52 -41.49 2.10
C ASP A 111 21.10 -41.04 2.49
N GLN A 112 20.11 -41.74 1.93
CA GLN A 112 18.71 -41.72 2.37
C GLN A 112 18.54 -42.42 3.71
N PRO A 113 17.44 -42.09 4.44
CA PRO A 113 16.63 -43.19 4.93
C PRO A 113 15.13 -43.04 4.63
N ALA A 114 14.60 -44.17 4.15
CA ALA A 114 13.29 -44.80 4.40
C ALA A 114 11.97 -44.05 4.10
N ASN A 115 11.19 -44.73 3.25
CA ASN A 115 9.78 -44.54 2.88
C ASN A 115 8.87 -43.89 3.94
N LEU A 116 8.25 -42.78 3.55
CA LEU A 116 7.25 -42.03 4.31
C LEU A 116 5.80 -42.48 4.00
N ALA A 117 5.60 -43.77 3.75
CA ALA A 117 4.29 -44.35 3.38
C ALA A 117 3.59 -45.12 4.52
N ASP A 118 4.23 -45.32 5.68
CA ASP A 118 3.74 -46.26 6.70
C ASP A 118 3.30 -45.66 8.04
N LEU A 119 3.02 -44.36 8.14
CA LEU A 119 2.51 -43.77 9.39
C LEU A 119 1.31 -42.83 9.17
N LEU A 120 0.13 -43.43 9.03
CA LEU A 120 -1.11 -43.19 9.82
C LEU A 120 -2.39 -43.43 8.98
N PRO A 121 -3.34 -44.27 9.45
CA PRO A 121 -4.60 -44.52 8.75
C PRO A 121 -5.66 -43.45 9.05
N LEU A 122 -6.20 -42.87 7.97
CA LEU A 122 -7.47 -42.14 7.97
C LEU A 122 -8.63 -43.15 7.91
N SER A 123 -9.38 -43.27 9.00
CA SER A 123 -10.83 -43.55 8.96
C SER A 123 -11.37 -43.60 10.39
N GLN A 124 -12.25 -42.66 10.72
CA GLN A 124 -13.45 -42.84 11.54
C GLN A 124 -14.00 -41.47 11.92
N PHE A 125 -15.06 -41.05 11.24
CA PHE A 125 -16.39 -40.81 11.79
C PHE A 125 -17.20 -39.89 10.86
N GLU A 126 -18.11 -40.50 10.12
CA GLU A 126 -19.28 -39.87 9.51
C GLU A 126 -20.49 -39.92 10.47
N SER A 127 -21.52 -39.14 10.11
CA SER A 127 -22.87 -38.95 10.67
C SER A 127 -22.98 -37.80 11.69
N SER A 128 -23.53 -36.62 11.36
CA SER A 128 -24.80 -36.16 10.75
C SER A 128 -25.78 -35.63 11.82
N THR A 129 -26.11 -34.34 11.72
CA THR A 129 -27.45 -33.76 11.95
C THR A 129 -27.47 -32.27 11.53
N PRO A 130 -28.64 -31.71 11.13
CA PRO A 130 -28.73 -30.56 10.22
C PRO A 130 -28.81 -29.18 10.90
N LEU A 131 -28.42 -28.14 10.14
CA LEU A 131 -28.43 -26.71 10.46
C LEU A 131 -29.71 -26.21 11.16
N LYS A 132 -29.54 -25.36 12.18
CA LYS A 132 -30.45 -24.25 12.49
C LYS A 132 -29.66 -22.98 12.88
N SER A 133 -30.02 -21.89 12.20
CA SER A 133 -29.71 -20.46 12.37
C SER A 133 -28.23 -20.03 12.38
N ASP A 134 -27.86 -19.43 11.26
CA ASP A 134 -26.63 -18.67 11.00
C ASP A 134 -26.59 -17.34 11.78
N PRO A 135 -25.57 -17.08 12.64
CA PRO A 135 -25.38 -15.79 13.30
C PRO A 135 -24.84 -14.67 12.39
N ALA A 136 -24.53 -14.96 11.11
CA ALA A 136 -24.09 -13.95 10.15
C ALA A 136 -25.20 -12.99 9.66
N ALA A 137 -26.45 -13.21 10.08
CA ALA A 137 -27.59 -12.37 9.69
C ALA A 137 -27.79 -11.12 10.56
N GLU A 138 -27.12 -10.99 11.72
CA GLU A 138 -27.32 -9.87 12.65
C GLU A 138 -26.36 -8.67 12.45
N LEU A 139 -25.45 -8.74 11.47
CA LEU A 139 -24.50 -7.65 11.14
C LEU A 139 -24.82 -6.90 9.82
N LEU A 140 -25.91 -7.23 9.14
CA LEU A 140 -26.32 -6.58 7.89
C LEU A 140 -27.25 -5.36 8.10
N SER A 141 -27.58 -5.00 9.34
CA SER A 141 -28.52 -3.90 9.62
C SER A 141 -27.92 -2.49 9.49
N GLU A 142 -26.59 -2.34 9.43
CA GLU A 142 -25.94 -1.07 9.06
C GLU A 142 -25.57 -1.00 7.57
N PHE A 143 -25.85 -2.07 6.80
CA PHE A 143 -25.57 -2.19 5.37
C PHE A 143 -26.76 -2.78 4.62
N SER A 144 -27.89 -2.05 4.56
CA SER A 144 -28.82 -2.13 3.42
C SER A 144 -29.71 -0.87 3.29
N PRO A 145 -29.96 -0.38 2.06
CA PRO A 145 -30.54 0.92 1.80
C PRO A 145 -32.07 0.88 1.97
N THR A 146 -32.61 1.68 2.90
CA THR A 146 -34.07 1.90 2.94
C THR A 146 -34.42 3.16 2.15
N GLN A 147 -35.09 2.94 1.02
CA GLN A 147 -35.99 3.82 0.27
C GLN A 147 -35.59 5.29 0.09
N LEU A 148 -35.08 5.59 -1.11
CA LEU A 148 -35.18 6.93 -1.70
C LEU A 148 -36.65 7.36 -1.74
N PRO A 149 -37.04 8.51 -1.15
CA PRO A 149 -38.30 9.13 -1.50
C PRO A 149 -38.19 9.70 -2.91
N ASP A 150 -39.23 9.47 -3.74
CA ASP A 150 -39.33 10.04 -5.09
C ASP A 150 -39.19 11.57 -5.03
N LEU A 151 -38.19 12.11 -5.73
CA LEU A 151 -38.01 13.54 -5.89
C LEU A 151 -38.89 14.04 -7.05
N PRO A 152 -39.68 15.11 -6.86
CA PRO A 152 -40.54 15.67 -7.90
C PRO A 152 -39.72 16.30 -9.06
N PRO A 153 -40.25 16.28 -10.29
CA PRO A 153 -39.54 16.77 -11.47
C PRO A 153 -39.62 18.30 -11.56
N GLU A 154 -38.74 18.99 -10.85
CA GLU A 154 -38.49 20.42 -11.08
C GLU A 154 -37.08 20.71 -10.60
N PHE A 155 -36.13 20.78 -11.52
CA PHE A 155 -34.92 21.63 -11.52
C PHE A 155 -34.02 21.17 -12.68
N LEU A 156 -34.56 21.26 -13.90
CA LEU A 156 -33.79 21.34 -15.13
C LEU A 156 -34.16 22.66 -15.80
N ASP A 157 -33.66 23.77 -15.29
CA ASP A 157 -33.34 24.90 -16.15
C ASP A 157 -32.46 25.93 -15.45
N GLN A 158 -31.61 26.57 -16.26
CA GLN A 158 -30.76 27.75 -16.00
C GLN A 158 -29.26 27.47 -15.80
N GLN A 159 -28.61 27.02 -16.87
CA GLN A 159 -27.29 27.51 -17.24
C GLN A 159 -27.43 28.61 -18.30
N LYS A 160 -27.00 29.84 -17.99
CA LYS A 160 -26.57 30.81 -19.00
C LYS A 160 -25.45 31.71 -18.44
N PRO A 161 -24.40 32.02 -19.22
CA PRO A 161 -23.19 32.67 -18.72
C PRO A 161 -23.25 34.20 -18.84
N GLU A 162 -22.65 34.92 -17.88
CA GLU A 162 -22.42 36.36 -17.99
C GLU A 162 -20.92 36.72 -17.95
N THR A 163 -20.47 37.14 -19.14
CA THR A 163 -19.64 38.29 -19.51
C THR A 163 -18.66 38.92 -18.51
N VAL A 164 -17.40 38.94 -18.98
CA VAL A 164 -16.24 39.74 -18.56
C VAL A 164 -16.38 41.22 -18.95
N ASN A 165 -15.90 42.14 -18.11
CA ASN A 165 -15.25 43.39 -18.54
C ASN A 165 -14.27 43.93 -17.45
N PRO A 166 -13.29 44.78 -17.80
CA PRO A 166 -11.95 44.76 -17.19
C PRO A 166 -11.51 46.06 -16.46
N MET A 167 -10.28 46.00 -15.90
CA MET A 167 -9.30 47.08 -15.57
C MET A 167 -9.45 47.80 -14.20
N PRO A 168 -8.39 48.46 -13.63
CA PRO A 168 -7.10 48.86 -14.24
C PRO A 168 -5.81 48.60 -13.42
N SER A 169 -4.72 48.92 -14.11
CA SER A 169 -3.28 48.95 -13.83
C SER A 169 -2.76 49.78 -12.64
N ASN A 170 -1.73 49.22 -11.98
CA ASN A 170 -0.50 49.76 -11.32
C ASN A 170 -0.27 51.29 -11.25
N PRO A 171 0.49 51.82 -10.25
CA PRO A 171 1.95 51.62 -10.23
C PRO A 171 2.70 51.60 -8.86
N ALA A 172 3.87 50.96 -8.90
CA ALA A 172 5.20 51.30 -8.33
C ALA A 172 5.40 51.81 -6.87
N THR A 173 6.41 51.17 -6.26
CA THR A 173 7.18 51.37 -5.02
C THR A 173 7.81 52.77 -4.81
N PRO A 174 8.26 53.15 -3.59
CA PRO A 174 9.65 52.87 -3.18
C PRO A 174 9.92 52.65 -1.67
N GLU A 175 11.16 52.23 -1.40
CA GLU A 175 11.80 51.79 -0.15
C GLU A 175 12.09 52.87 0.92
N THR A 176 12.53 52.37 2.10
CA THR A 176 13.52 52.93 3.06
C THR A 176 13.06 53.84 4.22
N LYS A 177 13.22 53.40 5.50
CA LYS A 177 14.34 53.74 6.40
C LYS A 177 14.14 53.38 7.89
N LEU A 178 15.29 53.11 8.51
CA LEU A 178 15.67 52.79 9.88
C LEU A 178 15.48 53.95 10.91
N ALA A 179 15.37 53.57 12.19
CA ALA A 179 15.84 54.23 13.43
C ALA A 179 15.01 55.33 14.15
N GLY A 180 14.71 55.07 15.44
CA GLY A 180 15.13 55.97 16.54
C GLY A 180 14.10 56.45 17.59
N VAL A 181 14.48 56.25 18.87
CA VAL A 181 14.26 57.13 20.07
C VAL A 181 12.92 56.98 20.81
N LEU A 182 12.84 56.32 21.98
CA LEU A 182 13.19 56.70 23.38
C LEU A 182 12.35 57.83 24.01
N ALA A 183 11.59 57.49 25.07
CA ALA A 183 11.32 58.28 26.29
C ALA A 183 10.50 57.37 27.26
N ALA A 184 11.02 56.81 28.36
CA ALA A 184 11.53 57.39 29.60
C ALA A 184 10.43 58.03 30.48
N GLU A 185 10.04 57.33 31.55
CA GLU A 185 9.63 57.98 32.79
C GLU A 185 10.24 57.25 34.02
N LYS A 186 10.88 58.08 34.85
CA LYS A 186 11.57 57.89 36.14
C LYS A 186 10.59 57.41 37.23
N ALA A 187 10.93 56.98 38.45
CA ALA A 187 12.12 56.48 39.17
C ALA A 187 11.64 56.36 40.64
N THR A 188 12.11 55.38 41.43
CA THR A 188 12.39 55.55 42.88
C THR A 188 13.16 54.37 43.49
N ASN A 189 14.43 54.63 43.81
CA ASN A 189 15.28 54.27 44.97
C ASN A 189 15.02 53.02 45.85
N ALA A 190 16.04 52.14 45.83
CA ALA A 190 16.83 51.55 46.94
C ALA A 190 16.25 50.45 47.90
N PRO A 191 17.11 49.53 48.42
CA PRO A 191 16.76 48.10 48.67
C PRO A 191 16.73 47.66 50.15
N PRO A 192 16.15 46.48 50.47
CA PRO A 192 16.85 45.51 51.35
C PRO A 192 16.57 44.01 50.96
N PRO A 193 16.96 43.00 51.77
CA PRO A 193 17.92 41.91 51.50
C PRO A 193 17.28 40.61 50.90
N PRO A 194 18.07 39.56 50.55
CA PRO A 194 17.54 38.44 49.78
C PRO A 194 16.74 37.48 50.68
N HIS A 195 15.46 37.32 50.39
CA HIS A 195 14.65 36.20 50.89
C HIS A 195 14.29 35.25 49.75
N LYS A 196 14.62 33.98 49.95
CA LYS A 196 14.33 32.83 49.08
C LYS A 196 12.85 32.80 48.70
N LEU A 197 12.55 32.86 47.41
CA LEU A 197 11.25 32.50 46.84
C LEU A 197 11.39 31.17 46.09
N GLY A 198 10.60 30.19 46.51
CA GLY A 198 10.51 28.89 45.86
C GLY A 198 10.05 29.06 44.41
N GLN A 199 10.74 28.34 43.52
CA GLN A 199 10.31 28.19 42.14
C GLN A 199 8.94 27.51 42.13
N VAL A 200 7.91 28.26 41.72
CA VAL A 200 6.67 27.66 41.21
C VAL A 200 6.96 27.28 39.78
N ASP A 201 6.88 25.98 39.51
CA ASP A 201 7.20 25.37 38.23
C ASP A 201 6.09 25.64 37.20
N THR A 202 6.10 26.84 36.61
CA THR A 202 5.18 27.25 35.53
C THR A 202 5.36 26.42 34.25
N SER A 203 6.44 25.64 34.13
CA SER A 203 6.74 24.79 32.98
C SER A 203 5.79 23.59 32.86
N ALA A 204 5.47 22.94 33.99
CA ALA A 204 4.63 21.74 34.03
C ALA A 204 3.14 22.04 33.79
N GLN A 205 2.66 23.21 34.24
CA GLN A 205 1.26 23.61 34.05
C GLN A 205 0.96 24.07 32.61
N LEU A 206 1.93 24.72 31.94
CA LEU A 206 1.82 25.05 30.52
C LEU A 206 1.82 23.79 29.62
N GLN A 207 2.58 22.75 29.99
CA GLN A 207 2.57 21.45 29.31
C GLN A 207 1.24 20.70 29.49
N GLN A 208 0.66 20.69 30.69
CA GLN A 208 -0.58 19.94 30.93
C GLN A 208 -1.82 20.54 30.26
N GLN A 209 -1.92 21.87 30.13
CA GLN A 209 -3.08 22.53 29.50
C GLN A 209 -3.05 22.51 27.97
N THR A 210 -1.89 22.35 27.32
CA THR A 210 -1.78 22.23 25.86
C THR A 210 -1.95 20.79 25.34
N LEU A 211 -1.87 19.77 26.19
CA LEU A 211 -1.88 18.34 25.82
C LEU A 211 -3.27 17.67 25.76
N GLN A 212 -4.32 18.27 26.33
CA GLN A 212 -5.64 17.62 26.39
C GLN A 212 -6.39 17.50 25.04
N PRO A 213 -6.28 18.44 24.08
CA PRO A 213 -6.88 18.25 22.74
C PRO A 213 -6.12 17.22 21.88
N LEU A 214 -4.82 17.07 22.12
CA LEU A 214 -3.87 16.20 21.39
C LEU A 214 -4.16 14.70 21.55
N LEU A 215 -5.09 14.36 22.44
CA LEU A 215 -5.36 13.03 22.97
C LEU A 215 -6.41 12.20 22.21
N THR A 216 -6.85 12.68 21.06
CA THR A 216 -7.89 11.98 20.27
C THR A 216 -7.36 11.56 18.91
N ASN A 217 -6.15 11.99 18.54
CA ASN A 217 -5.62 11.78 17.21
C ASN A 217 -4.10 12.07 17.12
N ASP A 218 -3.23 11.04 17.12
CA ASP A 218 -1.79 11.17 16.86
C ASP A 218 -1.50 11.99 15.58
N TYR A 219 -2.43 12.03 14.61
CA TYR A 219 -2.32 12.86 13.40
C TYR A 219 -2.34 14.38 13.69
N GLN A 220 -2.74 14.83 14.88
CA GLN A 220 -2.71 16.26 15.26
C GLN A 220 -1.30 16.79 15.52
N LEU A 221 -0.34 15.94 15.93
CA LEU A 221 1.06 16.35 16.10
C LEU A 221 1.66 16.85 14.79
N ARG A 222 1.23 16.26 13.68
CA ARG A 222 1.66 16.60 12.32
C ARG A 222 1.26 18.02 11.91
N LYS A 223 0.22 18.58 12.54
CA LYS A 223 -0.34 19.92 12.25
C LYS A 223 0.17 21.02 13.18
N GLN A 224 1.05 20.71 14.15
CA GLN A 224 1.53 21.69 15.11
C GLN A 224 2.53 22.66 14.46
N HIS A 225 2.34 23.96 14.69
CA HIS A 225 3.25 24.99 14.16
C HIS A 225 4.66 24.89 14.76
N ASN A 226 4.78 24.34 15.98
CA ASN A 226 6.04 24.07 16.66
C ASN A 226 6.46 22.59 16.57
N ARG A 227 6.10 21.88 15.49
CA ARG A 227 6.41 20.45 15.30
C ARG A 227 7.88 20.11 15.55
N LEU A 228 8.82 20.92 15.04
CA LEU A 228 10.25 20.69 15.24
C LEU A 228 10.65 20.79 16.72
N GLU A 229 10.09 21.75 17.46
CA GLU A 229 10.35 21.88 18.90
C GLU A 229 9.92 20.63 19.66
N ILE A 230 8.75 20.07 19.33
CA ILE A 230 8.26 18.82 19.89
C ILE A 230 9.16 17.64 19.46
N ALA A 231 9.55 17.58 18.19
CA ALA A 231 10.36 16.50 17.63
C ALA A 231 11.78 16.45 18.21
N ARG A 232 12.37 17.60 18.59
CA ARG A 232 13.68 17.67 19.27
C ARG A 232 13.70 16.89 20.57
N ALA A 233 12.59 16.85 21.31
CA ALA A 233 12.49 16.07 22.55
C ALA A 233 12.71 14.56 22.34
N TYR A 234 12.55 14.08 21.09
CA TYR A 234 12.72 12.69 20.72
C TYR A 234 13.95 12.43 19.83
N GLY A 235 14.79 13.45 19.61
CA GLY A 235 16.07 13.31 18.92
C GLY A 235 16.11 13.80 17.46
N ALA A 236 15.04 14.44 16.97
CA ALA A 236 15.08 15.18 15.71
C ALA A 236 15.97 16.43 15.85
N ASP A 237 16.48 16.92 14.73
CA ASP A 237 17.26 18.16 14.63
C ASP A 237 16.97 18.86 13.30
N GLU A 238 17.55 20.05 13.13
CA GLU A 238 17.40 20.89 11.95
C GLU A 238 17.84 20.17 10.67
N ASP A 239 18.89 19.35 10.75
CA ASP A 239 19.43 18.62 9.60
C ASP A 239 18.43 17.54 9.14
N THR A 240 17.82 16.82 10.08
CA THR A 240 16.76 15.84 9.75
C THR A 240 15.50 16.49 9.17
N GLU A 241 15.06 17.65 9.69
CA GLU A 241 13.92 18.37 9.11
C GLU A 241 14.24 18.96 7.73
N ALA A 242 15.46 19.43 7.52
CA ALA A 242 15.93 19.88 6.21
C ALA A 242 15.97 18.71 5.22
N ALA A 243 16.43 17.54 5.64
CA ALA A 243 16.44 16.32 4.83
C ALA A 243 15.02 15.87 4.46
N VAL A 244 14.08 15.88 5.41
CA VAL A 244 12.64 15.62 5.14
C VAL A 244 12.11 16.64 4.13
N SER A 245 12.34 17.93 4.34
CA SER A 245 11.86 18.98 3.43
C SER A 245 12.40 18.82 2.00
N ALA A 246 13.67 18.46 1.86
CA ALA A 246 14.28 18.18 0.56
C ALA A 246 13.67 16.95 -0.11
N ALA A 247 13.38 15.89 0.66
CA ALA A 247 12.72 14.68 0.18
C ALA A 247 11.30 14.95 -0.32
N LEU A 248 10.50 15.70 0.44
CA LEU A 248 9.14 16.08 0.05
C LEU A 248 9.14 16.96 -1.20
N SER A 249 10.08 17.89 -1.30
CA SER A 249 10.28 18.70 -2.51
C SER A 249 10.56 17.81 -3.72
N TRP A 250 11.51 16.88 -3.60
CA TRP A 250 11.83 15.93 -4.67
C TRP A 250 10.62 15.07 -5.06
N LEU A 251 9.95 14.47 -4.07
CA LEU A 251 8.76 13.63 -4.29
C LEU A 251 7.66 14.42 -5.01
N SER A 252 7.41 15.66 -4.61
CA SER A 252 6.40 16.51 -5.24
C SER A 252 6.71 16.82 -6.71
N GLY A 253 7.99 17.02 -7.05
CA GLY A 253 8.46 17.23 -8.42
C GLY A 253 8.51 15.96 -9.27
N ALA A 254 8.63 14.79 -8.63
CA ALA A 254 8.63 13.49 -9.28
C ALA A 254 7.21 13.01 -9.67
N GLN A 255 6.16 13.63 -9.14
CA GLN A 255 4.77 13.26 -9.41
C GLN A 255 4.38 13.49 -10.87
N SER A 256 3.70 12.51 -11.45
CA SER A 256 3.09 12.59 -12.77
C SER A 256 1.86 13.50 -12.79
N VAL A 257 1.48 13.94 -14.01
CA VAL A 257 0.31 14.82 -14.23
C VAL A 257 -1.00 14.18 -13.76
N ASP A 258 -1.13 12.86 -13.90
CA ASP A 258 -2.30 12.08 -13.44
C ASP A 258 -2.35 11.89 -11.92
N GLY A 259 -1.33 12.33 -11.18
CA GLY A 259 -1.21 12.21 -9.74
C GLY A 259 -0.41 11.01 -9.24
N SER A 260 -0.01 10.11 -10.13
CA SER A 260 0.79 8.93 -9.78
C SER A 260 2.28 9.26 -9.60
N TRP A 261 3.02 8.32 -9.00
CA TRP A 261 4.45 8.20 -9.12
C TRP A 261 4.75 6.95 -9.95
N ASN A 262 5.44 7.12 -11.08
CA ASN A 262 5.70 6.02 -11.99
C ASN A 262 6.90 5.18 -11.51
N ALA A 263 6.66 3.94 -11.13
CA ALA A 263 7.66 3.07 -10.52
C ALA A 263 8.83 2.80 -11.47
N ALA A 264 8.55 2.31 -12.69
CA ALA A 264 9.56 1.96 -13.68
C ALA A 264 10.45 3.15 -14.10
N ARG A 265 9.86 4.33 -14.29
CA ARG A 265 10.58 5.58 -14.63
C ARG A 265 11.66 5.91 -13.59
N PHE A 266 11.41 5.55 -12.33
CA PHE A 266 12.33 5.79 -11.22
C PHE A 266 13.12 4.53 -10.83
N GLY A 267 13.24 3.56 -11.73
CA GLY A 267 14.14 2.41 -11.61
C GLY A 267 13.58 1.21 -10.84
N ALA A 268 12.30 1.22 -10.48
CA ALA A 268 11.65 0.07 -9.85
C ALA A 268 11.60 -1.14 -10.80
N GLY A 269 11.56 -2.35 -10.24
CA GLY A 269 11.60 -3.60 -11.00
C GLY A 269 12.98 -4.00 -11.51
N THR A 270 14.04 -3.31 -11.06
CA THR A 270 15.43 -3.70 -11.35
C THR A 270 15.78 -4.91 -10.49
N GLU A 271 16.08 -6.04 -11.13
CA GLU A 271 16.43 -7.28 -10.44
C GLU A 271 17.84 -7.21 -9.86
N THR A 272 17.94 -7.36 -8.53
CA THR A 272 19.22 -7.34 -7.79
C THR A 272 19.56 -8.68 -7.15
N ARG A 273 18.70 -9.70 -7.33
CA ARG A 273 18.74 -11.01 -6.68
C ARG A 273 18.90 -10.90 -5.17
N ALA A 274 18.14 -9.99 -4.54
CA ALA A 274 18.20 -9.78 -3.11
C ALA A 274 17.92 -11.08 -2.35
N LEU A 275 18.82 -11.41 -1.43
CA LEU A 275 18.84 -12.67 -0.69
C LEU A 275 18.98 -13.92 -1.60
N GLY A 276 19.60 -13.79 -2.77
CA GLY A 276 19.86 -14.89 -3.71
C GLY A 276 18.70 -15.23 -4.65
N GLU A 277 17.56 -14.55 -4.51
CA GLU A 277 16.30 -14.92 -5.18
C GLU A 277 15.97 -14.00 -6.36
N ASP A 278 15.60 -14.58 -7.51
CA ASP A 278 15.02 -13.83 -8.63
C ASP A 278 13.56 -13.46 -8.32
N ARG A 279 13.24 -12.16 -8.37
CA ARG A 279 11.90 -11.63 -8.13
C ARG A 279 11.19 -11.24 -9.41
N HIS A 280 11.73 -11.59 -10.58
CA HIS A 280 11.05 -11.47 -11.87
C HIS A 280 10.56 -10.04 -12.16
N GLY A 281 11.38 -9.04 -11.84
CA GLY A 281 11.04 -7.63 -12.05
C GLY A 281 9.90 -7.11 -11.16
N THR A 282 9.67 -7.75 -10.00
CA THR A 282 8.69 -7.28 -9.00
C THR A 282 8.91 -5.79 -8.72
N GLY A 283 7.82 -5.03 -8.73
CA GLY A 283 7.85 -3.59 -8.45
C GLY A 283 7.86 -2.69 -9.70
N GLY A 284 8.22 -3.21 -10.89
CA GLY A 284 8.22 -2.41 -12.12
C GLY A 284 6.85 -1.87 -12.54
N ARG A 285 5.77 -2.52 -12.10
CA ARG A 285 4.36 -2.08 -12.32
C ARG A 285 3.66 -1.60 -11.04
N ALA A 286 4.43 -1.30 -9.99
CA ALA A 286 3.90 -0.99 -8.66
C ALA A 286 3.57 0.50 -8.46
N ASP A 287 3.11 1.20 -9.50
CA ASP A 287 2.80 2.64 -9.46
C ASP A 287 1.91 3.01 -8.27
N THR A 288 0.87 2.21 -8.00
CA THR A 288 -0.03 2.43 -6.86
C THR A 288 0.67 2.31 -5.51
N GLY A 289 1.58 1.34 -5.37
CA GLY A 289 2.35 1.14 -4.14
C GLY A 289 3.32 2.29 -3.87
N VAL A 290 4.13 2.67 -4.86
CA VAL A 290 5.09 3.79 -4.69
C VAL A 290 4.38 5.14 -4.57
N SER A 291 3.22 5.32 -5.22
CA SER A 291 2.37 6.49 -5.01
C SER A 291 1.83 6.53 -3.58
N GLY A 292 1.39 5.39 -3.03
CA GLY A 292 0.97 5.29 -1.64
C GLY A 292 2.09 5.66 -0.65
N LEU A 293 3.34 5.24 -0.90
CA LEU A 293 4.49 5.63 -0.08
C LEU A 293 4.79 7.13 -0.15
N ALA A 294 4.80 7.70 -1.36
CA ALA A 294 4.99 9.14 -1.54
C ALA A 294 3.89 9.96 -0.83
N MET A 295 2.65 9.49 -0.92
CA MET A 295 1.51 10.07 -0.20
C MET A 295 1.68 9.98 1.31
N LEU A 296 2.15 8.85 1.83
CA LEU A 296 2.42 8.70 3.26
C LEU A 296 3.48 9.69 3.75
N ALA A 297 4.52 9.97 2.97
CA ALA A 297 5.52 10.98 3.34
C ALA A 297 4.90 12.38 3.41
N LEU A 298 4.13 12.78 2.38
CA LEU A 298 3.45 14.08 2.38
C LEU A 298 2.47 14.24 3.55
N LEU A 299 1.66 13.21 3.82
CA LEU A 299 0.67 13.20 4.91
C LEU A 299 1.33 13.20 6.29
N SER A 300 2.48 12.55 6.43
CA SER A 300 3.23 12.47 7.68
C SER A 300 3.79 13.82 8.08
N ALA A 301 4.30 14.59 7.13
CA ALA A 301 4.68 15.98 7.32
C ALA A 301 3.49 16.95 7.48
N GLY A 302 2.25 16.45 7.57
CA GLY A 302 1.06 17.25 7.84
C GLY A 302 0.41 17.88 6.61
N HIS A 303 0.93 17.60 5.40
CA HIS A 303 0.33 18.13 4.18
C HIS A 303 -0.91 17.32 3.79
N THR A 304 -2.01 18.01 3.51
CA THR A 304 -3.28 17.39 3.13
C THR A 304 -3.79 17.99 1.82
N HIS A 305 -4.84 17.42 1.23
CA HIS A 305 -5.46 17.99 0.03
C HIS A 305 -6.30 19.24 0.30
N THR A 306 -6.41 19.65 1.56
CA THR A 306 -7.07 20.89 2.01
C THR A 306 -6.07 21.95 2.49
N GLU A 307 -4.91 21.56 3.01
CA GLU A 307 -3.96 22.45 3.69
C GLU A 307 -2.49 22.19 3.30
N GLY A 308 -1.68 23.26 3.30
CA GLY A 308 -0.23 23.20 3.10
C GLY A 308 0.27 23.45 1.67
N PRO A 309 1.59 23.60 1.47
CA PRO A 309 2.17 23.93 0.17
C PRO A 309 2.02 22.81 -0.87
N TYR A 310 1.96 21.54 -0.44
CA TYR A 310 1.81 20.38 -1.32
C TYR A 310 0.35 19.95 -1.54
N ARG A 311 -0.61 20.82 -1.21
CA ARG A 311 -2.04 20.51 -1.27
C ARG A 311 -2.50 19.92 -2.60
N ASP A 312 -2.04 20.50 -3.70
CA ASP A 312 -2.44 20.06 -5.04
C ASP A 312 -1.79 18.72 -5.41
N ASN A 313 -0.56 18.45 -4.95
CA ASN A 313 0.07 17.14 -5.09
C ASN A 313 -0.71 16.06 -4.34
N VAL A 314 -1.08 16.33 -3.08
CA VAL A 314 -1.87 15.40 -2.26
C VAL A 314 -3.25 15.17 -2.89
N ARG A 315 -3.92 16.22 -3.39
CA ARG A 315 -5.22 16.07 -4.08
C ARG A 315 -5.12 15.13 -5.30
N ARG A 316 -4.13 15.35 -6.18
CA ARG A 316 -3.94 14.51 -7.36
C ARG A 316 -3.57 13.08 -6.98
N GLY A 317 -2.71 12.90 -5.98
CA GLY A 317 -2.33 11.57 -5.49
C GLY A 317 -3.51 10.79 -4.92
N LEU A 318 -4.34 11.41 -4.08
CA LEU A 318 -5.58 10.77 -3.59
C LEU A 318 -6.53 10.43 -4.74
N THR A 319 -6.69 11.34 -5.71
CA THR A 319 -7.53 11.12 -6.89
C THR A 319 -7.04 9.90 -7.68
N TYR A 320 -5.74 9.79 -7.92
CA TYR A 320 -5.14 8.63 -8.57
C TYR A 320 -5.40 7.32 -7.79
N LEU A 321 -5.13 7.29 -6.48
CA LEU A 321 -5.34 6.10 -5.65
C LEU A 321 -6.81 5.65 -5.65
N MET A 322 -7.76 6.60 -5.56
CA MET A 322 -9.19 6.29 -5.62
C MET A 322 -9.60 5.74 -6.99
N ASN A 323 -9.07 6.32 -8.08
CA ASN A 323 -9.36 5.86 -9.44
C ASN A 323 -8.71 4.50 -9.77
N ALA A 324 -7.66 4.11 -9.05
CA ALA A 324 -7.03 2.79 -9.19
C ALA A 324 -7.86 1.66 -8.55
N GLN A 325 -8.87 1.98 -7.71
CA GLN A 325 -9.65 0.96 -7.03
C GLN A 325 -10.47 0.12 -8.02
N MET A 326 -10.29 -1.20 -7.97
CA MET A 326 -11.06 -2.15 -8.75
C MET A 326 -12.46 -2.37 -8.14
N PRO A 327 -13.43 -2.91 -8.91
CA PRO A 327 -14.79 -3.18 -8.40
C PRO A 327 -14.84 -4.07 -7.14
N SER A 328 -13.82 -4.91 -6.94
CA SER A 328 -13.68 -5.76 -5.73
C SER A 328 -13.29 -4.99 -4.46
N GLY A 329 -12.92 -3.70 -4.57
CA GLY A 329 -12.33 -2.90 -3.49
C GLY A 329 -10.80 -2.93 -3.46
N ASP A 330 -10.17 -3.81 -4.23
CA ASP A 330 -8.71 -3.91 -4.35
C ASP A 330 -8.11 -2.60 -4.91
N LEU A 331 -7.09 -2.07 -4.21
CA LEU A 331 -6.40 -0.82 -4.55
C LEU A 331 -5.08 -1.08 -5.28
N SER A 332 -4.74 -2.31 -5.65
CA SER A 332 -3.48 -2.59 -6.33
C SER A 332 -3.38 -1.88 -7.69
N GLY A 333 -4.53 -1.59 -8.30
CA GLY A 333 -4.64 -0.97 -9.61
C GLY A 333 -4.68 -1.99 -10.76
N PRO A 334 -5.14 -1.57 -11.95
CA PRO A 334 -5.32 -2.45 -13.10
C PRO A 334 -4.01 -3.03 -13.65
N GLN A 335 -2.87 -2.35 -13.43
CA GLN A 335 -1.54 -2.86 -13.81
C GLN A 335 -1.11 -4.10 -13.00
N GLN A 336 -1.84 -4.43 -11.94
CA GLN A 336 -1.61 -5.60 -11.08
C GLN A 336 -2.58 -6.76 -11.40
N ILE A 337 -3.23 -6.72 -12.56
CA ILE A 337 -4.03 -7.83 -13.09
C ILE A 337 -3.12 -8.75 -13.91
N GLY A 338 -3.15 -10.04 -13.60
CA GLY A 338 -2.42 -11.07 -14.33
C GLY A 338 -1.77 -12.10 -13.40
N ASN A 339 -1.19 -13.13 -14.01
CA ASN A 339 -0.56 -14.26 -13.32
C ASN A 339 0.98 -14.22 -13.37
N GLU A 340 1.56 -13.14 -13.88
CA GLU A 340 3.00 -12.94 -13.87
C GLU A 340 3.50 -12.82 -12.42
N ARG A 341 4.56 -13.56 -12.07
CA ARG A 341 5.08 -13.60 -10.68
C ARG A 341 5.39 -12.22 -10.13
N GLY A 342 6.03 -11.35 -10.92
CA GLY A 342 6.36 -9.99 -10.50
C GLY A 342 5.13 -9.10 -10.22
N VAL A 343 3.99 -9.39 -10.83
CA VAL A 343 2.69 -8.75 -10.54
C VAL A 343 2.09 -9.33 -9.28
N ILE A 344 1.99 -10.66 -9.19
CA ILE A 344 1.43 -11.33 -8.00
C ILE A 344 2.16 -10.86 -6.73
N ASN A 345 3.49 -10.86 -6.76
CA ASN A 345 4.33 -10.48 -5.62
C ASN A 345 4.12 -9.02 -5.17
N ALA A 346 3.78 -8.10 -6.08
CA ALA A 346 3.61 -6.68 -5.77
C ALA A 346 2.16 -6.31 -5.41
N ARG A 347 1.17 -7.07 -5.87
CA ARG A 347 -0.25 -6.71 -5.82
C ARG A 347 -0.74 -6.33 -4.43
N MET A 348 -0.57 -7.22 -3.47
CA MET A 348 -1.11 -7.01 -2.12
C MET A 348 -0.34 -5.94 -1.33
N TYR A 349 0.95 -5.73 -1.63
CA TYR A 349 1.70 -4.58 -1.12
C TYR A 349 1.12 -3.27 -1.65
N CYS A 350 0.92 -3.16 -2.97
CA CYS A 350 0.36 -1.97 -3.60
C CYS A 350 -0.99 -1.59 -2.97
N HIS A 351 -1.87 -2.58 -2.82
CA HIS A 351 -3.17 -2.36 -2.20
C HIS A 351 -3.06 -1.93 -0.73
N SER A 352 -2.21 -2.59 0.07
CA SER A 352 -2.09 -2.30 1.51
C SER A 352 -1.51 -0.92 1.79
N ILE A 353 -0.48 -0.54 1.03
CA ILE A 353 0.17 0.77 1.16
C ILE A 353 -0.79 1.89 0.70
N ALA A 354 -1.49 1.70 -0.43
CA ALA A 354 -2.50 2.66 -0.89
C ALA A 354 -3.65 2.81 0.12
N MET A 355 -4.11 1.69 0.70
CA MET A 355 -5.14 1.71 1.74
C MET A 355 -4.67 2.48 2.98
N LEU A 356 -3.42 2.28 3.41
CA LEU A 356 -2.84 3.03 4.53
C LEU A 356 -2.81 4.54 4.23
N ALA A 357 -2.39 4.96 3.03
CA ALA A 357 -2.38 6.37 2.63
C ALA A 357 -3.79 6.99 2.66
N LEU A 358 -4.81 6.29 2.14
CA LEU A 358 -6.21 6.74 2.20
C LEU A 358 -6.72 6.81 3.65
N ALA A 359 -6.35 5.84 4.49
CA ALA A 359 -6.74 5.81 5.89
C ALA A 359 -6.17 7.00 6.68
N GLU A 360 -4.87 7.30 6.51
CA GLU A 360 -4.26 8.46 7.17
C GLU A 360 -4.85 9.78 6.64
N ALA A 361 -5.05 9.91 5.33
CA ALA A 361 -5.69 11.10 4.74
C ALA A 361 -7.10 11.33 5.28
N TYR A 362 -7.92 10.26 5.37
CA TYR A 362 -9.25 10.33 5.94
C TYR A 362 -9.22 10.69 7.43
N ALA A 363 -8.31 10.08 8.21
CA ALA A 363 -8.16 10.39 9.63
C ALA A 363 -7.78 11.86 9.89
N MET A 364 -7.04 12.47 8.97
CA MET A 364 -6.60 13.87 9.03
C MET A 364 -7.65 14.89 8.55
N THR A 365 -8.56 14.51 7.64
CA THR A 365 -9.43 15.46 6.92
C THR A 365 -10.92 15.20 7.09
N ARG A 366 -11.32 13.96 7.37
CA ARG A 366 -12.72 13.51 7.51
C ARG A 366 -13.59 13.71 6.26
N GLU A 367 -12.96 13.81 5.09
CA GLU A 367 -13.63 14.01 3.81
C GLU A 367 -14.40 12.77 3.37
N SER A 368 -15.68 12.97 3.00
CA SER A 368 -16.63 11.88 2.73
C SER A 368 -16.24 11.04 1.52
N ALA A 369 -15.67 11.66 0.48
CA ALA A 369 -15.22 10.96 -0.73
C ALA A 369 -14.16 9.89 -0.45
N LEU A 370 -13.32 10.08 0.59
CA LEU A 370 -12.31 9.09 1.00
C LEU A 370 -12.94 7.90 1.73
N ARG A 371 -14.01 8.14 2.49
CA ARG A 371 -14.64 7.15 3.36
C ARG A 371 -15.13 5.93 2.59
N ASP A 372 -15.87 6.14 1.50
CA ASP A 372 -16.49 5.04 0.75
C ASP A 372 -15.44 4.17 0.04
N THR A 373 -14.42 4.79 -0.53
CA THR A 373 -13.27 4.09 -1.14
C THR A 373 -12.54 3.27 -0.07
N LEU A 374 -12.30 3.87 1.10
CA LEU A 374 -11.61 3.22 2.20
C LEU A 374 -12.39 2.02 2.74
N LEU A 375 -13.72 2.12 2.89
CA LEU A 375 -14.56 1.02 3.35
C LEU A 375 -14.51 -0.18 2.39
N ARG A 376 -14.58 0.05 1.07
CA ARG A 376 -14.44 -1.04 0.08
C ARG A 376 -13.06 -1.69 0.14
N ALA A 377 -12.00 -0.89 0.31
CA ALA A 377 -10.64 -1.40 0.45
C ALA A 377 -10.43 -2.22 1.74
N ALA A 378 -11.01 -1.76 2.85
CA ALA A 378 -11.02 -2.47 4.11
C ALA A 378 -11.77 -3.81 3.97
N GLN A 379 -12.94 -3.80 3.34
CA GLN A 379 -13.72 -5.01 3.10
C GLN A 379 -12.95 -6.03 2.26
N PHE A 380 -12.27 -5.58 1.19
CA PHE A 380 -11.40 -6.45 0.40
C PHE A 380 -10.29 -7.07 1.26
N SER A 381 -9.62 -6.27 2.09
CA SER A 381 -8.58 -6.77 3.01
C SER A 381 -9.11 -7.80 4.00
N ILE A 382 -10.27 -7.55 4.61
CA ILE A 382 -10.92 -8.44 5.57
C ILE A 382 -11.27 -9.77 4.91
N ASN A 383 -11.86 -9.72 3.72
CA ASN A 383 -12.21 -10.92 2.95
C ASN A 383 -10.97 -11.70 2.48
N ALA A 384 -9.85 -11.01 2.26
CA ALA A 384 -8.60 -11.62 1.81
C ALA A 384 -7.77 -12.25 2.94
N GLN A 385 -8.12 -12.03 4.21
CA GLN A 385 -7.38 -12.58 5.35
C GLN A 385 -7.52 -14.11 5.39
N ASP A 386 -6.43 -14.84 5.64
CA ASP A 386 -6.52 -16.27 5.90
C ASP A 386 -7.37 -16.53 7.15
N ALA A 387 -8.46 -17.29 6.98
CA ALA A 387 -9.36 -17.64 8.06
C ALA A 387 -8.72 -18.56 9.12
N ARG A 388 -7.66 -19.30 8.76
CA ARG A 388 -6.97 -20.26 9.65
C ARG A 388 -5.85 -19.58 10.45
N GLY A 389 -4.82 -19.10 9.75
CA GLY A 389 -3.62 -18.50 10.32
C GLY A 389 -3.77 -17.02 10.65
N GLY A 390 -4.60 -16.28 9.92
CA GLY A 390 -4.88 -14.86 10.17
C GLY A 390 -3.96 -13.87 9.46
N GLY A 391 -3.05 -14.35 8.61
CA GLY A 391 -2.12 -13.52 7.85
C GLY A 391 -2.65 -13.09 6.48
N TRP A 392 -1.78 -12.40 5.74
CA TRP A 392 -1.95 -12.06 4.33
C TRP A 392 -0.65 -12.29 3.59
N ARG A 393 -0.76 -12.68 2.32
CA ARG A 393 0.36 -12.70 1.36
C ARG A 393 -0.09 -12.15 0.02
N TYR A 394 0.37 -12.72 -1.08
CA TYR A 394 0.25 -12.11 -2.40
C TYR A 394 -1.15 -12.26 -2.98
N GLN A 395 -1.90 -13.27 -2.54
CA GLN A 395 -3.26 -13.56 -2.98
C GLN A 395 -4.24 -13.65 -1.79
N PRO A 396 -5.53 -13.36 -2.01
CA PRO A 396 -6.57 -13.60 -1.02
C PRO A 396 -6.57 -15.03 -0.50
N GLY A 397 -6.59 -15.20 0.83
CA GLY A 397 -6.63 -16.50 1.50
C GLY A 397 -5.27 -17.18 1.68
N ASP A 398 -4.16 -16.59 1.21
CA ASP A 398 -2.84 -17.12 1.49
C ASP A 398 -2.53 -17.11 3.00
N PRO A 399 -1.85 -18.13 3.57
CA PRO A 399 -1.58 -18.24 5.02
C PRO A 399 -0.90 -17.02 5.66
N GLY A 400 -0.09 -16.33 4.87
CA GLY A 400 0.53 -15.06 5.21
C GLY A 400 2.05 -15.09 5.37
N ASP A 401 2.65 -13.91 5.27
CA ASP A 401 4.03 -13.63 5.68
C ASP A 401 4.10 -12.36 6.51
N LEU A 402 5.15 -12.22 7.32
CA LEU A 402 5.30 -11.06 8.21
C LEU A 402 5.49 -9.75 7.43
N SER A 403 6.19 -9.78 6.30
CA SER A 403 6.50 -8.58 5.53
C SER A 403 5.28 -7.87 4.96
N LEU A 404 4.27 -8.62 4.52
CA LEU A 404 3.02 -8.01 4.10
C LEU A 404 2.12 -7.70 5.30
N PHE A 405 2.17 -8.55 6.33
CA PHE A 405 1.36 -8.39 7.52
C PHE A 405 1.54 -7.01 8.17
N GLY A 406 2.76 -6.47 8.26
CA GLY A 406 2.97 -5.16 8.89
C GLY A 406 2.26 -4.02 8.16
N TRP A 407 2.24 -4.03 6.83
CA TRP A 407 1.47 -3.06 6.05
C TRP A 407 -0.04 -3.16 6.31
N LYS A 408 -0.55 -4.39 6.43
CA LYS A 408 -1.96 -4.63 6.79
C LYS A 408 -2.27 -4.15 8.20
N ALA A 409 -1.38 -4.43 9.16
CA ALA A 409 -1.55 -3.99 10.53
C ALA A 409 -1.60 -2.47 10.63
N MET A 410 -0.67 -1.75 9.98
CA MET A 410 -0.67 -0.29 9.94
C MET A 410 -1.93 0.27 9.29
N ALA A 411 -2.38 -0.31 8.17
CA ALA A 411 -3.55 0.17 7.45
C ALA A 411 -4.85 -0.02 8.26
N LEU A 412 -5.09 -1.22 8.79
CA LEU A 412 -6.26 -1.51 9.63
C LEU A 412 -6.23 -0.75 10.95
N GLY A 413 -5.05 -0.59 11.56
CA GLY A 413 -4.88 0.26 12.74
C GLY A 413 -5.19 1.73 12.46
N SER A 414 -4.84 2.25 11.28
CA SER A 414 -5.17 3.62 10.87
C SER A 414 -6.65 3.79 10.56
N ILE A 415 -7.31 2.77 9.97
CA ILE A 415 -8.76 2.73 9.81
C ILE A 415 -9.46 2.80 11.17
N HIS A 416 -9.04 1.97 12.13
CA HIS A 416 -9.57 1.99 13.49
C HIS A 416 -9.41 3.36 14.16
N ARG A 417 -8.21 3.96 14.10
CA ARG A 417 -7.95 5.31 14.63
C ARG A 417 -8.72 6.43 13.90
N SER A 418 -9.13 6.19 12.66
CA SER A 418 -10.02 7.10 11.94
C SER A 418 -11.48 7.00 12.40
N GLY A 419 -11.79 6.17 13.40
CA GLY A 419 -13.15 5.98 13.93
C GLY A 419 -14.02 5.07 13.06
N LEU A 420 -13.43 4.32 12.13
CA LEU A 420 -14.12 3.25 11.39
C LEU A 420 -13.89 1.92 12.10
N THR A 421 -14.93 1.10 12.20
CA THR A 421 -14.86 -0.17 12.91
C THR A 421 -14.17 -1.24 12.06
N VAL A 422 -13.23 -1.96 12.68
CA VAL A 422 -12.66 -3.20 12.14
C VAL A 422 -13.18 -4.34 13.03
N PRO A 423 -13.73 -5.44 12.48
CA PRO A 423 -14.30 -6.51 13.29
C PRO A 423 -13.26 -7.14 14.25
N ASP A 424 -13.64 -7.39 15.50
CA ASP A 424 -12.75 -7.95 16.53
C ASP A 424 -12.11 -9.27 16.10
N GLN A 425 -12.84 -10.10 15.35
CA GLN A 425 -12.31 -11.36 14.83
C GLN A 425 -11.08 -11.17 13.95
N VAL A 426 -11.02 -10.08 13.19
CA VAL A 426 -9.86 -9.73 12.34
C VAL A 426 -8.66 -9.44 13.24
N HIS A 427 -8.83 -8.65 14.30
CA HIS A 427 -7.78 -8.36 15.27
C HIS A 427 -7.29 -9.62 16.00
N GLN A 428 -8.22 -10.51 16.39
CA GLN A 428 -7.84 -11.78 17.03
C GLN A 428 -7.02 -12.67 16.09
N ARG A 429 -7.39 -12.75 14.81
CA ARG A 429 -6.62 -13.46 13.78
C ARG A 429 -5.25 -12.83 13.55
N MET A 430 -5.15 -11.50 13.57
CA MET A 430 -3.86 -10.80 13.45
C MET A 430 -2.90 -11.12 14.60
N ARG A 431 -3.39 -11.12 15.85
CA ARG A 431 -2.58 -11.50 17.02
C ARG A 431 -2.10 -12.95 16.92
N ARG A 432 -2.99 -13.86 16.52
CA ARG A 432 -2.67 -15.28 16.30
C ARG A 432 -1.57 -15.46 15.25
N PHE A 433 -1.65 -14.74 14.13
CA PHE A 433 -0.64 -14.78 13.09
C PHE A 433 0.73 -14.32 13.63
N LEU A 434 0.77 -13.18 14.34
CA LEU A 434 2.00 -12.69 14.96
C LEU A 434 2.64 -13.71 15.92
N ASP A 435 1.84 -14.37 16.75
CA ASP A 435 2.33 -15.40 17.66
C ASP A 435 2.84 -16.62 16.91
N SER A 436 2.21 -16.99 15.78
CA SER A 436 2.64 -18.13 14.96
C SER A 436 3.99 -17.91 14.25
N CYS A 437 4.40 -16.65 14.05
CA CYS A 437 5.72 -16.32 13.51
C CYS A 437 6.81 -16.16 14.59
N ALA A 438 6.44 -16.18 15.88
CA ALA A 438 7.38 -15.99 16.98
C ALA A 438 8.37 -17.16 17.10
N ALA A 439 9.58 -16.86 17.57
CA ALA A 439 10.67 -17.80 17.80
C ALA A 439 11.50 -17.39 19.03
N GLY A 440 12.48 -18.22 19.40
CA GLY A 440 13.32 -17.96 20.59
C GLY A 440 12.48 -17.99 21.87
N LYS A 441 12.65 -16.98 22.71
CA LYS A 441 11.81 -16.73 23.90
C LYS A 441 10.45 -16.09 23.57
N GLY A 442 10.14 -15.93 22.29
CA GLY A 442 8.97 -15.22 21.77
C GLY A 442 9.27 -13.81 21.25
N GLY A 443 10.54 -13.38 21.30
CA GLY A 443 11.01 -12.07 20.84
C GLY A 443 11.34 -12.04 19.36
N LEU A 444 12.01 -13.09 18.90
CA LEU A 444 12.44 -13.23 17.51
C LEU A 444 11.26 -13.59 16.62
N ALA A 445 11.37 -13.26 15.32
CA ALA A 445 10.31 -13.59 14.38
C ALA A 445 10.84 -14.13 13.04
N ARG A 446 10.13 -15.14 12.52
CA ARG A 446 10.38 -15.80 11.23
C ARG A 446 9.52 -15.17 10.13
N TYR A 447 10.00 -15.24 8.89
CA TYR A 447 9.25 -14.72 7.74
C TYR A 447 7.85 -15.32 7.59
N ARG A 448 7.73 -16.64 7.83
CA ARG A 448 6.46 -17.39 7.82
C ARG A 448 6.37 -18.32 9.04
N PRO A 449 5.14 -18.69 9.47
CA PRO A 449 4.97 -19.63 10.58
C PRO A 449 5.71 -20.94 10.32
N GLY A 450 6.56 -21.35 11.27
CA GLY A 450 7.30 -22.62 11.20
C GLY A 450 8.41 -22.72 10.14
N GLU A 451 8.66 -21.68 9.35
CA GLU A 451 9.60 -21.73 8.22
C GLU A 451 10.74 -20.71 8.32
N GLY A 452 11.95 -21.13 7.93
CA GLY A 452 13.14 -20.26 7.87
C GLY A 452 13.68 -19.83 9.23
N ALA A 453 14.89 -19.28 9.27
CA ALA A 453 15.45 -18.71 10.50
C ALA A 453 14.80 -17.35 10.82
N PRO A 454 14.75 -16.95 12.10
CA PRO A 454 14.41 -15.57 12.45
C PRO A 454 15.41 -14.59 11.84
N SER A 455 14.94 -13.39 11.49
CA SER A 455 15.78 -12.31 10.98
C SER A 455 15.54 -10.99 11.73
N GLU A 456 16.50 -10.09 11.68
CA GLU A 456 16.41 -8.75 12.26
C GLU A 456 15.25 -7.95 11.66
N THR A 457 15.04 -8.06 10.35
CA THR A 457 13.94 -7.40 9.64
C THR A 457 12.57 -7.87 10.17
N MET A 458 12.34 -9.18 10.22
CA MET A 458 11.06 -9.74 10.68
C MET A 458 10.84 -9.53 12.18
N THR A 459 11.91 -9.60 12.97
CA THR A 459 11.87 -9.34 14.41
C THR A 459 11.48 -7.88 14.71
N ALA A 460 12.06 -6.92 14.00
CA ALA A 460 11.69 -5.51 14.12
C ALA A 460 10.23 -5.25 13.73
N GLU A 461 9.79 -5.82 12.61
CA GLU A 461 8.40 -5.70 12.13
C GLU A 461 7.40 -6.33 13.11
N ALA A 462 7.69 -7.52 13.63
CA ALA A 462 6.85 -8.17 14.64
C ALA A 462 6.76 -7.33 15.93
N LEU A 463 7.87 -6.78 16.41
CA LEU A 463 7.88 -5.93 17.61
C LEU A 463 7.06 -4.63 17.40
N ALA A 464 7.23 -3.97 16.26
CA ALA A 464 6.44 -2.79 15.90
C ALA A 464 4.93 -3.12 15.79
N CYS A 465 4.58 -4.25 15.18
CA CYS A 465 3.19 -4.70 15.06
C CYS A 465 2.57 -5.09 16.40
N ARG A 466 3.34 -5.71 17.31
CA ARG A 466 2.89 -6.00 18.67
C ARG A 466 2.52 -4.73 19.42
N VAL A 467 3.34 -3.68 19.31
CA VAL A 467 3.02 -2.36 19.88
C VAL A 467 1.75 -1.79 19.25
N LEU A 468 1.67 -1.81 17.92
CA LEU A 468 0.52 -1.25 17.20
C LEU A 468 -0.81 -1.92 17.56
N LEU A 469 -0.79 -3.24 17.75
CA LEU A 469 -1.97 -4.04 18.08
C LEU A 469 -2.23 -4.14 19.59
N GLU A 470 -1.40 -3.51 20.41
CA GLU A 470 -1.44 -3.66 21.88
C GLU A 470 -1.40 -5.15 22.28
N HIS A 471 -0.57 -5.92 21.57
CA HIS A 471 -0.40 -7.35 21.79
C HIS A 471 0.83 -7.58 22.68
N PRO A 472 0.64 -7.98 23.96
CA PRO A 472 1.71 -8.00 24.93
C PRO A 472 2.82 -8.99 24.58
N ILE A 473 4.00 -8.72 25.14
CA ILE A 473 5.20 -9.55 25.03
C ILE A 473 5.89 -9.60 26.40
N SER A 474 6.56 -10.70 26.72
CA SER A 474 7.34 -10.81 27.97
C SER A 474 8.58 -9.92 27.92
N LEU A 475 9.11 -9.52 29.07
CA LEU A 475 10.34 -8.72 29.16
C LEU A 475 11.53 -9.46 28.54
N ASP A 476 11.66 -10.77 28.79
CA ASP A 476 12.70 -11.61 28.20
C ASP A 476 12.65 -11.64 26.66
N ALA A 477 11.44 -11.78 26.10
CA ALA A 477 11.23 -11.77 24.66
C ALA A 477 11.49 -10.38 24.08
N GLN A 478 11.08 -9.31 24.76
CA GLN A 478 11.41 -7.95 24.35
C GLN A 478 12.93 -7.73 24.32
N GLN A 479 13.65 -8.12 25.37
CA GLN A 479 15.11 -8.01 25.43
C GLN A 479 15.81 -8.82 24.33
N GLU A 480 15.34 -10.04 24.06
CA GLU A 480 15.84 -10.88 22.96
C GLU A 480 15.67 -10.20 21.59
N ALA A 481 14.50 -9.61 21.33
CA ALA A 481 14.25 -8.87 20.10
C ALA A 481 15.18 -7.64 19.98
N LEU A 482 15.31 -6.86 21.05
CA LEU A 482 16.18 -5.68 21.09
C LEU A 482 17.64 -6.04 20.84
N GLN A 483 18.13 -7.14 21.42
CA GLN A 483 19.49 -7.61 21.21
C GLN A 483 19.77 -7.90 19.73
N MET A 484 18.86 -8.57 19.02
CA MET A 484 19.02 -8.86 17.58
C MET A 484 18.97 -7.59 16.73
N ILE A 485 18.04 -6.68 17.01
CA ILE A 485 17.89 -5.42 16.26
C ILE A 485 19.13 -4.54 16.43
N MET A 486 19.63 -4.39 17.66
CA MET A 486 20.76 -3.51 17.97
C MET A 486 22.12 -4.04 17.48
N GLN A 487 22.22 -5.31 17.06
CA GLN A 487 23.40 -5.85 16.37
C GLN A 487 23.55 -5.33 14.94
N HIS A 488 22.50 -4.75 14.35
CA HIS A 488 22.45 -4.34 12.95
C HIS A 488 22.08 -2.86 12.84
N LEU A 489 22.92 -1.97 13.38
CA LEU A 489 22.69 -0.53 13.29
C LEU A 489 22.75 -0.05 11.83
N PRO A 490 22.05 1.04 11.47
CA PRO A 490 22.17 1.66 10.15
C PRO A 490 23.63 1.95 9.79
N GLY A 491 24.04 1.54 8.58
CA GLY A 491 25.42 1.71 8.08
C GLY A 491 26.42 0.62 8.47
N THR A 492 26.06 -0.41 9.25
CA THR A 492 27.00 -1.50 9.63
C THR A 492 26.99 -2.70 8.69
N ALA A 493 26.02 -2.77 7.79
CA ALA A 493 25.85 -3.83 6.80
C ALA A 493 25.22 -3.25 5.53
N THR A 494 24.78 -4.10 4.59
CA THR A 494 23.97 -3.65 3.46
C THR A 494 22.76 -2.87 3.95
N ASP A 495 22.63 -1.63 3.50
CA ASP A 495 21.53 -0.76 3.89
C ASP A 495 20.19 -1.40 3.52
N ASN A 496 19.28 -1.41 4.50
CA ASN A 496 17.96 -2.01 4.37
C ASN A 496 16.93 -1.05 4.98
N VAL A 497 16.49 -0.06 4.20
CA VAL A 497 15.53 0.96 4.65
C VAL A 497 14.19 0.37 5.09
N TYR A 498 13.84 -0.84 4.62
CA TYR A 498 12.64 -1.55 5.07
C TYR A 498 12.78 -2.00 6.53
N PHE A 499 13.89 -2.65 6.86
CA PHE A 499 14.25 -2.99 8.24
C PHE A 499 14.36 -1.73 9.09
N TRP A 500 15.04 -0.69 8.58
CA TRP A 500 15.22 0.53 9.34
C TRP A 500 13.90 1.19 9.71
N TYR A 501 12.92 1.18 8.80
CA TYR A 501 11.60 1.72 9.07
C TYR A 501 10.95 1.02 10.26
N TYR A 502 10.84 -0.30 10.25
CA TYR A 502 10.19 -1.03 11.34
C TYR A 502 11.00 -1.01 12.65
N ALA A 503 12.33 -1.08 12.59
CA ALA A 503 13.17 -0.95 13.76
C ALA A 503 13.01 0.45 14.40
N THR A 504 12.93 1.50 13.58
CA THR A 504 12.63 2.85 14.03
C THR A 504 11.25 2.92 14.69
N LEU A 505 10.22 2.33 14.09
CA LEU A 505 8.87 2.28 14.69
C LEU A 505 8.85 1.56 16.04
N ALA A 506 9.59 0.47 16.18
CA ALA A 506 9.65 -0.32 17.41
C ALA A 506 10.44 0.40 18.52
N LEU A 507 11.66 0.83 18.22
CA LEU A 507 12.58 1.43 19.20
C LEU A 507 12.13 2.82 19.65
N PHE A 508 11.49 3.60 18.76
CA PHE A 508 10.94 4.90 19.11
C PHE A 508 9.94 4.82 20.27
N GLN A 509 9.28 3.68 20.49
CA GLN A 509 8.29 3.53 21.56
C GLN A 509 8.93 3.45 22.95
N LEU A 510 10.22 3.10 23.02
CA LEU A 510 10.95 2.86 24.27
C LEU A 510 11.53 4.14 24.86
N GLN A 511 11.95 5.09 24.02
CA GLN A 511 12.59 6.34 24.44
C GLN A 511 13.75 6.13 25.44
N ASP A 512 14.51 5.06 25.24
CA ASP A 512 15.62 4.62 26.09
C ASP A 512 16.99 4.76 25.38
N GLN A 513 18.03 4.15 25.95
CA GLN A 513 19.38 4.16 25.35
C GLN A 513 19.42 3.46 23.98
N ASN A 514 18.60 2.43 23.76
CA ASN A 514 18.54 1.73 22.48
C ASN A 514 18.00 2.68 21.40
N TRP A 515 16.95 3.45 21.71
CA TRP A 515 16.43 4.48 20.82
C TRP A 515 17.50 5.53 20.49
N GLN A 516 18.20 6.06 21.49
CA GLN A 516 19.23 7.08 21.29
C GLN A 516 20.35 6.61 20.35
N GLN A 517 20.86 5.40 20.58
CA GLN A 517 21.92 4.81 19.76
C GLN A 517 21.43 4.52 18.33
N TRP A 518 20.25 3.92 18.20
CA TRP A 518 19.63 3.65 16.90
C TRP A 518 19.41 4.93 16.10
N ASN A 519 18.78 5.93 16.73
CA ASN A 519 18.43 7.18 16.08
C ASN A 519 19.69 7.93 15.61
N GLN A 520 20.74 7.95 16.44
CA GLN A 520 22.00 8.58 16.03
C GLN A 520 22.60 7.91 14.78
N ALA A 521 22.66 6.57 14.75
CA ALA A 521 23.17 5.83 13.59
C ALA A 521 22.30 6.05 12.34
N LEU A 522 20.97 6.03 12.51
CA LEU A 522 20.00 6.27 11.44
C LEU A 522 20.17 7.66 10.82
N LYS A 523 20.21 8.71 11.63
CA LYS A 523 20.41 10.10 11.18
C LYS A 523 21.72 10.23 10.42
N THR A 524 22.82 9.78 11.03
CA THR A 524 24.15 9.85 10.40
C THR A 524 24.12 9.20 9.02
N ARG A 525 23.58 7.98 8.91
CA ARG A 525 23.56 7.27 7.62
C ARG A 525 22.64 7.90 6.59
N LEU A 526 21.44 8.34 6.98
CA LEU A 526 20.48 8.95 6.04
C LEU A 526 20.94 10.33 5.56
N LEU A 527 21.53 11.15 6.43
CA LEU A 527 22.08 12.46 6.05
C LEU A 527 23.31 12.32 5.13
N GLU A 528 24.18 11.34 5.40
CA GLU A 528 25.35 11.04 4.56
C GLU A 528 24.95 10.61 3.14
N THR A 529 23.87 9.83 3.01
CA THR A 529 23.47 9.18 1.75
C THR A 529 22.42 9.94 0.96
N GLN A 530 21.87 11.04 1.49
CA GLN A 530 20.93 11.87 0.74
C GLN A 530 21.65 12.56 -0.42
N VAL A 531 21.04 12.57 -1.61
CA VAL A 531 21.62 13.22 -2.79
C VAL A 531 21.72 14.74 -2.53
N PRO A 532 22.93 15.33 -2.60
CA PRO A 532 23.14 16.71 -2.18
C PRO A 532 22.57 17.72 -3.18
N ALA A 533 22.33 18.95 -2.71
CA ALA A 533 21.65 20.02 -3.45
C ALA A 533 22.26 20.37 -4.82
N TYR A 534 23.56 20.12 -5.02
CA TYR A 534 24.27 20.42 -6.27
C TYR A 534 24.21 19.29 -7.31
N GLN A 535 23.59 18.15 -7.01
CA GLN A 535 23.46 17.02 -7.94
C GLN A 535 22.05 16.91 -8.52
N SER A 536 21.96 16.23 -9.66
CA SER A 536 20.66 15.79 -10.17
C SER A 536 19.98 14.86 -9.16
N GLN A 537 18.67 14.97 -8.99
CA GLN A 537 17.91 14.21 -7.98
C GLN A 537 18.18 14.63 -6.52
N ALA A 538 18.67 15.86 -6.29
CA ALA A 538 18.83 16.46 -4.96
C ALA A 538 17.60 16.22 -4.05
N GLY A 539 17.87 15.87 -2.79
CA GLY A 539 16.85 15.57 -1.78
C GLY A 539 16.33 14.13 -1.79
N SER A 540 16.64 13.34 -2.83
CA SER A 540 16.27 11.91 -2.91
C SER A 540 17.31 10.99 -2.27
N TRP A 541 16.97 9.70 -2.14
CA TRP A 541 17.93 8.62 -1.87
C TRP A 541 18.02 7.66 -3.05
N ASN A 542 19.22 7.15 -3.33
CA ASN A 542 19.44 6.20 -4.42
C ASN A 542 18.74 4.84 -4.17
N PRO A 543 18.36 4.13 -5.23
CA PRO A 543 17.79 2.78 -5.14
C PRO A 543 18.86 1.67 -5.01
N ASP A 544 19.88 1.90 -4.19
CA ASP A 544 21.04 1.01 -3.99
C ASP A 544 21.01 0.22 -2.67
N THR A 545 19.92 0.32 -1.92
CA THR A 545 19.65 -0.50 -0.73
C THR A 545 19.17 -1.90 -1.09
N LEU A 546 19.12 -2.83 -0.13
CA LEU A 546 18.74 -4.24 -0.35
C LEU A 546 17.47 -4.42 -1.19
N TRP A 547 16.45 -3.57 -0.96
CA TRP A 547 15.17 -3.59 -1.70
C TRP A 547 15.02 -2.44 -2.71
N GLY A 548 16.04 -1.57 -2.83
CA GLY A 548 16.01 -0.35 -3.63
C GLY A 548 15.75 -0.60 -5.11
N GLY A 549 16.33 -1.66 -5.69
CA GLY A 549 16.11 -2.01 -7.10
C GLY A 549 14.66 -2.37 -7.44
N TYR A 550 13.94 -3.01 -6.51
CA TYR A 550 12.53 -3.39 -6.74
C TYR A 550 11.58 -2.22 -6.58
N GLY A 551 11.79 -1.34 -5.59
CA GLY A 551 10.93 -0.19 -5.34
C GLY A 551 11.32 1.08 -6.10
N GLY A 552 12.55 1.17 -6.59
CA GLY A 552 13.10 2.35 -7.25
C GLY A 552 13.34 3.53 -6.32
N ARG A 553 13.72 4.67 -6.91
CA ARG A 553 14.10 5.90 -6.19
C ARG A 553 12.94 6.49 -5.37
N VAL A 554 11.69 6.35 -5.84
CA VAL A 554 10.51 6.81 -5.09
C VAL A 554 10.37 6.03 -3.79
N TYR A 555 10.51 4.70 -3.84
CA TYR A 555 10.52 3.85 -2.64
C TYR A 555 11.64 4.25 -1.68
N SER A 556 12.89 4.31 -2.16
CA SER A 556 14.03 4.67 -1.30
C SER A 556 13.83 6.03 -0.65
N THR A 557 13.38 7.02 -1.42
CA THR A 557 13.18 8.38 -0.91
C THR A 557 12.04 8.46 0.08
N ALA A 558 10.90 7.84 -0.23
CA ALA A 558 9.76 7.84 0.67
C ALA A 558 10.11 7.10 1.97
N MET A 559 10.65 5.87 1.91
CA MET A 559 10.99 5.10 3.11
C MET A 559 12.03 5.80 3.99
N SER A 560 13.11 6.34 3.40
CA SER A 560 14.11 7.13 4.13
C SER A 560 13.51 8.37 4.77
N CYS A 561 12.61 9.08 4.06
CA CYS A 561 11.85 10.18 4.62
C CYS A 561 11.05 9.70 5.83
N LEU A 562 10.21 8.66 5.68
CA LEU A 562 9.33 8.15 6.75
C LEU A 562 10.10 7.76 8.01
N CYS A 563 11.33 7.26 7.89
CA CYS A 563 12.22 7.00 9.03
C CYS A 563 12.52 8.28 9.83
N LEU A 564 12.80 9.39 9.15
CA LEU A 564 13.06 10.70 9.75
C LEU A 564 11.79 11.41 10.23
N GLU A 565 10.59 10.95 9.85
CA GLU A 565 9.33 11.54 10.29
C GLU A 565 8.74 10.89 11.55
N VAL A 566 9.38 9.84 12.08
CA VAL A 566 8.84 9.04 13.21
C VAL A 566 8.42 9.91 14.40
N TYR A 567 9.17 10.98 14.67
CA TYR A 567 9.05 11.86 15.83
C TYR A 567 7.67 12.54 15.99
N TYR A 568 6.93 12.68 14.90
CA TYR A 568 5.62 13.34 14.88
C TYR A 568 4.53 12.49 14.22
N ARG A 569 4.85 11.24 13.83
CA ARG A 569 3.87 10.30 13.24
C ARG A 569 3.12 9.47 14.27
N TYR A 570 3.79 9.12 15.37
CA TYR A 570 3.27 8.23 16.40
C TYR A 570 3.62 8.81 17.78
N LEU A 571 2.67 8.78 18.72
CA LEU A 571 2.98 9.10 20.12
C LEU A 571 3.69 7.90 20.79
N PRO A 572 4.79 8.10 21.56
CA PRO A 572 5.38 7.05 22.36
C PRO A 572 4.38 6.41 23.34
N LEU A 573 4.48 5.09 23.54
CA LEU A 573 3.59 4.30 24.42
C LEU A 573 3.44 4.87 25.84
N TYR A 574 4.54 5.33 26.46
CA TYR A 574 4.50 5.88 27.81
C TYR A 574 3.57 7.10 27.89
N GLN A 575 3.59 7.97 26.88
CA GLN A 575 2.71 9.13 26.81
C GLN A 575 1.27 8.67 26.63
N ARG A 576 0.99 7.73 25.72
CA ARG A 576 -0.35 7.14 25.60
C ARG A 576 -0.87 6.59 26.94
N SER A 577 -0.02 5.92 27.72
CA SER A 577 -0.40 5.35 29.02
C SER A 577 -0.66 6.40 30.13
N GLN A 578 0.17 7.44 30.23
CA GLN A 578 -0.06 8.55 31.16
C GLN A 578 -1.33 9.32 30.80
N LEU A 579 -1.60 9.43 29.50
CA LEU A 579 -2.76 10.12 28.99
C LEU A 579 -4.06 9.27 29.11
N ALA A 580 -3.97 7.94 29.08
CA ALA A 580 -5.09 7.04 29.39
C ALA A 580 -5.46 7.08 30.88
N LYS A 581 -4.46 7.14 31.77
CA LYS A 581 -4.65 7.26 33.22
C LYS A 581 -5.31 8.57 33.65
N THR A 582 -5.16 9.64 32.89
CA THR A 582 -5.80 10.94 33.16
C THR A 582 -7.23 11.04 32.65
N LYS A 583 -7.69 10.10 31.80
CA LYS A 583 -9.08 10.02 31.30
C LYS A 583 -10.02 9.16 32.16
N SER A 584 -9.52 8.36 33.10
CA SER A 584 -10.37 7.68 34.08
C SER A 584 -10.70 8.66 35.22
N PRO A 585 -11.94 9.19 35.34
CA PRO A 585 -12.33 9.84 36.57
C PRO A 585 -12.26 8.80 37.67
N GLY A 586 -11.45 9.08 38.70
CA GLY A 586 -11.42 8.26 39.90
C GLY A 586 -12.83 8.20 40.47
N ASN A 587 -13.43 7.01 40.45
CA ASN A 587 -14.51 6.69 41.38
C ASN A 587 -13.89 6.66 42.79
N PHE A 588 -14.11 7.74 43.52
CA PHE A 588 -14.28 7.70 44.97
C PHE A 588 -15.76 7.94 45.27
#